data_AF-A0A8T3V100-F1
#
_entry.id   AF-A0A8T3V100-F1
#
_cell.length_a   1.000
_cell.length_b   1.000
_cell.length_c   1.000
_cell.angle_alpha   90.00
_cell.angle_beta   90.00
_cell.angle_gamma   90.00
#
_symmetry.space_group_name_H-M   'P 1'
#
loop_
_entity.id
_entity.type
_entity.pdbx_description
1 polymer ?
#
loop_
_entity_poly.entity_id
_entity_poly.type
_entity_poly.pdbx_seq_one_letter_code
_entity_poly.pdbx_strand_id
1 'polypeptide(L)'
;MSKFCPFCGEELVNEAKFCKNCGKDISSYTNIGNGQSAGGSYAPQVTEKSHTLALVLGLVSAIFIPLIGLIFGIYLITRKDNPNAKTYGIVVIALSVVVWFISFIITSTLMYY
;
A
#
# COMPACT_ATOMS: atom_id res chain seq x y z
N MET A 1 -11.62 -19.15 -29.77
CA MET A 1 -10.28 -18.82 -29.26
C MET A 1 -10.02 -19.74 -28.09
N SER A 2 -8.99 -20.57 -28.17
CA SER A 2 -8.60 -21.46 -27.09
C SER A 2 -7.99 -20.66 -25.95
N LYS A 3 -8.40 -20.98 -24.71
CA LYS A 3 -7.93 -20.29 -23.52
C LYS A 3 -6.80 -21.11 -22.91
N PHE A 4 -5.75 -20.47 -22.42
CA PHE A 4 -4.63 -21.16 -21.78
C PHE A 4 -4.55 -20.79 -20.31
N CYS A 5 -4.08 -21.73 -19.49
CA CYS A 5 -3.91 -21.53 -18.07
C CYS A 5 -2.79 -20.51 -17.83
N PRO A 6 -3.05 -19.39 -17.12
CA PRO A 6 -2.04 -18.36 -16.89
C PRO A 6 -0.89 -18.84 -16.00
N PHE A 7 -1.02 -20.01 -15.37
CA PHE A 7 -0.04 -20.52 -14.43
C PHE A 7 0.85 -21.64 -14.97
N CYS A 8 0.39 -22.40 -15.97
CA CYS A 8 1.15 -23.52 -16.50
C CYS A 8 1.13 -23.62 -18.04
N GLY A 9 0.38 -22.74 -18.71
CA GLY A 9 0.32 -22.70 -20.18
C GLY A 9 -0.50 -23.81 -20.84
N GLU A 10 -1.14 -24.70 -20.07
CA GLU A 10 -1.99 -25.77 -20.60
C GLU A 10 -3.29 -25.21 -21.21
N GLU A 11 -3.77 -25.81 -22.29
CA GLU A 11 -5.05 -25.45 -22.88
C GLU A 11 -6.22 -25.79 -21.94
N LEU A 12 -7.04 -24.77 -21.68
CA LEU A 12 -8.22 -24.85 -20.86
C LEU A 12 -9.43 -25.15 -21.74
N VAL A 13 -10.19 -26.15 -21.32
CA VAL A 13 -11.51 -26.42 -21.89
C VAL A 13 -12.42 -25.25 -21.51
N ASN A 14 -13.29 -24.84 -22.44
CA ASN A 14 -14.24 -23.75 -22.21
C ASN A 14 -15.04 -24.04 -20.92
N GLU A 15 -15.17 -23.03 -20.05
CA GLU A 15 -15.86 -23.08 -18.75
C GLU A 15 -15.18 -23.88 -17.62
N ALA A 16 -13.92 -24.31 -17.78
CA ALA A 16 -13.17 -24.95 -16.70
C ALA A 16 -12.93 -23.97 -15.52
N LYS A 17 -13.33 -24.38 -14.31
CA LYS A 17 -13.06 -23.66 -13.05
C LYS A 17 -11.68 -23.98 -12.47
N PHE A 18 -11.14 -25.15 -12.79
CA PHE A 18 -9.82 -25.61 -12.33
C PHE A 18 -9.02 -26.15 -13.50
N CYS A 19 -7.70 -25.93 -13.48
CA CYS A 19 -6.81 -26.47 -14.50
C CYS A 19 -6.58 -27.98 -14.27
N LYS A 20 -6.85 -28.82 -15.29
CA LYS A 20 -6.64 -30.27 -15.23
C LYS A 20 -5.19 -30.71 -15.03
N ASN A 21 -4.23 -29.88 -15.46
CA ASN A 21 -2.80 -30.22 -15.42
C ASN A 21 -2.15 -29.73 -14.12
N CYS A 22 -2.39 -28.46 -13.72
CA CYS A 22 -1.77 -27.90 -12.51
C CYS A 22 -2.68 -27.78 -11.27
N GLY A 23 -3.96 -28.16 -11.37
CA GLY A 23 -4.92 -28.20 -10.27
C GLY A 23 -5.40 -26.85 -9.74
N LYS A 24 -4.90 -25.72 -10.27
CA LYS A 24 -5.21 -24.38 -9.75
C LYS A 24 -6.58 -23.88 -10.23
N ASP A 25 -7.27 -23.15 -9.34
CA ASP A 25 -8.52 -22.46 -9.65
C ASP A 25 -8.24 -21.29 -10.63
N ILE A 26 -9.00 -21.26 -11.72
CA ILE A 26 -8.92 -20.31 -12.82
C ILE A 26 -10.24 -19.57 -13.05
N SER A 27 -11.25 -19.82 -12.19
CA SER A 27 -12.57 -19.20 -12.29
C SER A 27 -12.50 -17.67 -12.13
N SER A 28 -11.62 -17.18 -11.25
CA SER A 28 -11.41 -15.75 -10.99
C SER A 28 -10.68 -15.02 -12.12
N TYR A 29 -9.91 -15.73 -12.95
CA TYR A 29 -9.14 -15.15 -14.05
C TYR A 29 -9.95 -15.06 -15.35
N THR A 30 -11.17 -15.61 -15.36
CA THR A 30 -11.96 -15.64 -16.58
C THR A 30 -12.61 -14.32 -16.95
N ASN A 31 -12.62 -13.34 -16.03
CA ASN A 31 -13.24 -12.04 -16.24
C ASN A 31 -12.34 -10.88 -15.79
N ILE A 32 -11.06 -10.87 -16.18
CA ILE A 32 -10.22 -9.69 -15.98
C ILE A 32 -9.48 -9.40 -17.29
N GLY A 33 -10.19 -8.74 -18.19
CA GLY A 33 -9.54 -7.85 -19.13
C GLY A 33 -9.00 -6.65 -18.34
N ASN A 34 -7.70 -6.40 -18.53
CA ASN A 34 -6.91 -5.24 -18.09
C ASN A 34 -6.48 -5.10 -16.62
N GLY A 35 -5.17 -5.32 -16.42
CA GLY A 35 -4.24 -4.37 -15.79
C GLY A 35 -4.36 -4.16 -14.28
N GLN A 36 -3.54 -4.82 -13.45
CA GLN A 36 -2.20 -4.40 -13.03
C GLN A 36 -2.15 -3.11 -12.18
N SER A 37 -1.82 -3.34 -10.91
CA SER A 37 -1.07 -2.53 -9.95
C SER A 37 -0.39 -1.26 -10.48
N ALA A 38 -0.79 -0.09 -9.96
CA ALA A 38 0.07 1.06 -9.66
C ALA A 38 -0.81 2.26 -9.24
N GLY A 39 -0.31 3.06 -8.31
CA GLY A 39 -0.80 4.43 -8.08
C GLY A 39 -1.88 4.53 -7.02
N GLY A 40 -1.55 5.20 -5.90
CA GLY A 40 -2.55 5.63 -4.94
C GLY A 40 -3.54 6.58 -5.59
N SER A 41 -4.83 6.41 -5.27
CA SER A 41 -5.89 7.41 -5.38
C SER A 41 -7.20 6.81 -4.86
N TYR A 42 -7.73 7.45 -3.82
CA TYR A 42 -9.15 7.67 -3.51
C TYR A 42 -10.18 6.94 -4.41
N ALA A 43 -11.07 6.19 -3.78
CA ALA A 43 -12.45 6.08 -4.25
C ALA A 43 -13.34 6.45 -3.05
N PRO A 44 -14.26 7.43 -3.18
CA PRO A 44 -15.14 7.81 -2.08
C PRO A 44 -16.23 6.75 -1.98
N GLN A 45 -16.15 5.88 -0.96
CA GLN A 45 -17.24 4.96 -0.63
C GLN A 45 -18.14 5.66 0.39
N VAL A 46 -19.16 6.36 -0.10
CA VAL A 46 -20.26 6.84 0.73
C VAL A 46 -21.19 5.65 0.96
N THR A 47 -21.07 4.94 2.09
CA THR A 47 -22.18 4.11 2.61
C THR A 47 -22.11 4.03 4.14
N GLU A 48 -23.00 4.79 4.78
CA GLU A 48 -23.66 4.48 6.06
C GLU A 48 -22.81 3.88 7.20
N LYS A 49 -22.46 4.73 8.18
CA LYS A 49 -22.10 4.39 9.57
C LYS A 49 -21.18 3.17 9.80
N SER A 50 -20.13 3.01 8.99
CA SER A 50 -19.03 2.09 9.33
C SER A 50 -17.64 2.60 8.94
N HIS A 51 -17.52 3.89 8.62
CA HIS A 51 -16.25 4.48 8.15
C HIS A 51 -15.48 5.25 9.24
N THR A 52 -16.07 5.48 10.42
CA THR A 52 -15.37 6.14 11.54
C THR A 52 -14.21 5.30 12.06
N LEU A 53 -14.38 3.97 12.16
CA LEU A 53 -13.34 3.08 12.65
C LEU A 53 -12.14 3.02 11.69
N ALA A 54 -12.38 2.93 10.38
CA ALA A 54 -11.32 2.93 9.38
C ALA A 54 -10.55 4.25 9.36
N LEU A 55 -11.24 5.37 9.58
CA LEU A 55 -10.65 6.70 9.64
C LEU A 55 -9.84 6.90 10.94
N VAL A 56 -10.34 6.43 12.08
CA VAL A 56 -9.62 6.44 13.36
C VAL A 56 -8.39 5.52 13.32
N LEU A 57 -8.50 4.32 12.76
CA LEU A 57 -7.36 3.40 12.58
C LEU A 57 -6.32 3.97 11.60
N GLY A 58 -6.77 4.64 10.54
CA GLY A 58 -5.91 5.36 9.60
C GLY A 58 -5.18 6.53 10.27
N LEU A 59 -5.87 7.30 11.12
CA LEU A 59 -5.28 8.45 11.80
C LEU A 59 -4.30 8.04 12.90
N VAL A 60 -4.64 6.99 13.67
CA VAL A 60 -3.76 6.40 14.67
C VAL A 60 -2.51 5.86 13.99
N SER A 61 -2.64 5.07 12.92
CA SER A 61 -1.47 4.59 12.19
C SER A 61 -0.64 5.74 11.58
N ALA A 62 -1.28 6.80 11.06
CA ALA A 62 -0.59 7.97 10.54
C ALA A 62 0.23 8.76 11.58
N ILE A 63 -0.14 8.72 12.87
CA ILE A 63 0.60 9.41 13.95
C ILE A 63 1.70 8.53 14.53
N PHE A 64 1.48 7.22 14.61
CA PHE A 64 2.47 6.30 15.19
C PHE A 64 3.66 6.02 14.25
N ILE A 65 3.45 6.00 12.93
CA ILE A 65 4.53 5.82 11.93
C ILE A 65 5.63 6.91 12.01
N PRO A 66 5.32 8.23 12.04
CA PRO A 66 6.33 9.27 12.17
C PRO A 66 7.00 9.31 13.55
N LEU A 67 6.29 8.96 14.63
CA LEU A 67 6.87 8.83 15.97
C LEU A 67 7.95 7.75 15.99
N ILE A 68 7.66 6.57 15.44
CA ILE A 68 8.62 5.45 15.38
C ILE A 68 9.82 5.81 14.48
N GLY A 69 9.56 6.43 13.33
CA GLY A 69 10.62 6.89 12.41
C GLY A 69 11.56 7.93 13.05
N LEU A 70 11.01 8.86 13.83
CA LEU A 70 11.77 9.88 14.55
C LEU A 70 12.64 9.27 15.66
N ILE A 71 12.11 8.31 16.43
CA ILE A 71 12.85 7.59 17.48
C ILE A 71 14.03 6.81 16.88
N PHE A 72 13.80 6.05 15.80
CA PHE A 72 14.85 5.30 15.09
C PHE A 72 15.89 6.22 14.45
N GLY A 73 15.47 7.33 13.84
CA GLY A 73 16.36 8.32 13.23
C GLY A 73 17.30 8.97 14.25
N ILE A 74 16.79 9.34 15.43
CA ILE A 74 17.61 9.89 16.53
C ILE A 74 18.57 8.83 17.08
N TYR A 75 18.14 7.57 17.20
CA TYR A 75 18.99 6.47 17.63
C TYR A 75 20.17 6.23 16.67
N LEU A 76 19.91 6.20 15.36
CA LEU A 76 20.93 6.09 14.31
C LEU A 76 21.92 7.27 14.31
N ILE A 77 21.46 8.49 14.61
CA ILE A 77 22.32 9.68 14.75
C ILE A 77 23.23 9.58 15.98
N THR A 78 22.76 8.95 17.05
CA THR A 78 23.52 8.83 18.31
C THR A 78 24.63 7.78 18.21
N ARG A 79 24.52 6.82 17.29
CA ARG A 79 25.54 5.79 17.05
C ARG A 79 26.71 6.36 16.24
N LYS A 80 27.76 6.77 16.94
CA LYS A 80 28.95 7.50 16.44
C LYS A 80 30.01 6.56 15.85
N ASP A 81 29.62 5.63 14.99
CA ASP A 81 30.54 4.59 14.50
C ASP A 81 31.01 4.85 13.07
N ASN A 82 30.29 5.67 12.27
CA ASN A 82 30.68 6.07 10.91
C ASN A 82 30.06 7.42 10.48
N PRO A 83 30.80 8.35 9.86
CA PRO A 83 30.29 9.66 9.43
C PRO A 83 29.18 9.55 8.37
N ASN A 84 29.19 8.48 7.58
CA ASN A 84 28.16 8.20 6.57
C ASN A 84 26.80 7.79 7.19
N ALA A 85 26.77 7.23 8.40
CA ALA A 85 25.51 6.83 9.06
C ALA A 85 24.66 8.03 9.49
N LYS A 86 25.31 9.16 9.79
CA LYS A 86 24.65 10.41 10.21
C LYS A 86 23.80 11.03 9.08
N THR A 87 24.24 10.88 7.83
CA THR A 87 23.52 11.38 6.65
C THR A 87 22.19 10.68 6.45
N TYR A 88 22.16 9.34 6.58
CA TYR A 88 20.92 8.58 6.44
C TYR A 88 19.93 8.87 7.58
N GLY A 89 20.41 9.09 8.80
CA GLY A 89 19.56 9.49 9.93
C GLY A 89 18.87 10.84 9.72
N ILE A 90 19.60 11.83 9.20
CA ILE A 90 19.04 13.15 8.89
C ILE A 90 18.01 13.07 7.75
N VAL A 91 18.29 12.28 6.71
CA VAL A 91 17.36 12.07 5.59
C VAL A 91 16.05 11.41 6.06
N VAL A 92 16.12 10.41 6.94
CA VAL A 92 14.93 9.76 7.51
C VAL A 92 14.08 10.73 8.34
N ILE A 93 14.71 11.58 9.15
CA ILE A 93 14.00 12.61 9.92
C ILE A 93 13.35 13.63 8.97
N ALA A 94 14.07 14.11 7.96
CA ALA A 94 13.54 15.05 6.99
C ALA A 94 12.33 14.47 6.23
N LEU A 95 12.42 13.22 5.75
CA LEU A 95 11.30 12.54 5.09
C LEU A 95 10.10 12.38 6.03
N SER A 96 10.33 12.06 7.31
CA SER A 96 9.26 11.91 8.30
C SER A 96 8.52 13.23 8.54
N VAL A 97 9.24 14.35 8.63
CA VAL A 97 8.65 15.69 8.80
C VAL A 97 7.88 16.12 7.54
N VAL A 98 8.44 15.87 6.36
CA VAL A 98 7.79 16.21 5.08
C VAL A 98 6.49 15.44 4.89
N VAL A 99 6.50 14.12 5.15
CA VAL A 99 5.29 13.29 5.05
C VAL A 99 4.23 13.77 6.04
N TRP A 100 4.61 14.12 7.27
CA TRP A 100 3.67 14.65 8.27
C TRP A 100 3.03 15.97 7.81
N PHE A 101 3.82 16.89 7.25
CA PHE A 101 3.32 18.16 6.73
C PHE A 101 2.37 17.97 5.54
N ILE A 102 2.71 17.07 4.62
CA ILE A 102 1.85 16.72 3.47
C ILE A 102 0.53 16.11 3.95
N SER A 103 0.57 15.17 4.88
CA SER A 103 -0.63 14.56 5.46
C SER A 103 -1.52 15.59 6.19
N PHE A 104 -0.91 16.54 6.90
CA PHE A 104 -1.63 17.64 7.55
C PHE A 104 -2.34 18.54 6.53
N ILE A 105 -1.65 18.93 5.46
CA ILE A 105 -2.23 19.75 4.39
C ILE A 105 -3.39 19.04 3.71
N ILE A 106 -3.22 17.76 3.32
CA ILE A 106 -4.28 16.98 2.66
C ILE A 106 -5.53 16.90 3.57
N THR A 107 -5.35 16.63 4.86
CA THR A 107 -6.46 16.55 5.82
C THR A 107 -7.16 17.91 5.97
N SER A 108 -6.38 18.99 6.06
CA SER A 108 -6.91 20.36 6.14
C SER A 108 -7.71 20.75 4.90
N THR A 109 -7.26 20.34 3.72
CA THR A 109 -7.96 20.62 2.45
C THR A 109 -9.24 19.79 2.34
N LEU A 110 -9.20 18.51 2.70
CA LEU A 110 -10.38 17.63 2.70
C LEU A 110 -11.45 18.06 3.71
N MET A 111 -11.07 18.68 4.82
CA MET A 111 -12.03 19.23 5.79
C MET A 111 -12.68 20.54 5.30
N TYR A 112 -12.02 21.25 4.40
CA TYR A 112 -12.51 22.53 3.86
C TYR A 112 -13.47 22.36 2.66
N TYR A 113 -13.46 21.19 2.02
CA TYR A 113 -14.26 20.87 0.84
C TYR A 113 -15.45 20.00 1.19
#